data_AF-A0A1D2X0U8-F1
#
_entry.id   AF-A0A1D2X0U8-F1
#
_cell.length_a   1.000
_cell.length_b   1.000
_cell.length_c   1.000
_cell.angle_alpha   90.00
_cell.angle_beta   90.00
_cell.angle_gamma   90.00
#
_symmetry.space_group_name_H-M   'P 1'
#
loop_
_entity.id
_entity.type
_entity.pdbx_description
1 polymer ?
#
loop_
_entity_poly.entity_id
_entity_poly.type
_entity_poly.pdbx_seq_one_letter_code
_entity_poly.pdbx_strand_id
1 'polypeptide(L)'
;MILDIYKDSLEYNTQNIKTILTLGIPTMLLAVLSILMLYNIIYFKGNLRINLFGIIIVLSIISIVFIEGYNYRIIQTATHGLINGCDKLPLFNNYKKLLIDGIKVSIIKIIYHIIPITLIYLSINRPLLCIPAILIYVLMKILFMIAIANMSITNKMKSYQFIIEPYILMINSRATGLIYNIK
;
A
#
# COMPACT_ATOMS: atom_id res chain seq x y z
N MET A 1 3.68 24.94 -10.34
CA MET A 1 2.70 23.84 -10.31
C MET A 1 3.34 22.50 -9.93
N ILE A 2 4.25 21.90 -10.72
CA ILE A 2 4.85 20.61 -10.34
C ILE A 2 5.71 20.71 -9.07
N LEU A 3 6.48 21.78 -8.94
CA LEU A 3 7.32 22.02 -7.75
C LEU A 3 6.47 22.22 -6.49
N ASP A 4 5.33 22.88 -6.63
CA ASP A 4 4.38 23.11 -5.53
C ASP A 4 3.77 21.79 -5.05
N ILE A 5 3.41 20.88 -5.98
CA ILE A 5 2.93 19.53 -5.63
C ILE A 5 3.99 18.76 -4.81
N TYR A 6 5.25 18.83 -5.22
CA TYR A 6 6.34 18.20 -4.47
C TYR A 6 6.50 18.84 -3.08
N LYS A 7 6.49 20.17 -3.01
CA LYS A 7 6.58 20.90 -1.74
C LYS A 7 5.44 20.52 -0.79
N ASP A 8 4.20 20.54 -1.28
CA ASP A 8 3.01 20.17 -0.50
C ASP A 8 3.06 18.71 -0.03
N SER A 9 3.55 17.80 -0.87
CA SER A 9 3.71 16.38 -0.50
C SER A 9 4.75 16.17 0.62
N LEU A 10 5.82 16.97 0.63
CA LEU A 10 6.84 16.93 1.66
C LEU A 10 6.33 17.56 2.95
N GLU A 11 5.68 18.72 2.86
CA GLU A 11 5.07 19.39 4.02
C GLU A 11 3.99 18.54 4.67
N TYR A 12 3.18 17.84 3.88
CA TYR A 12 2.19 16.90 4.41
C TYR A 12 2.84 15.76 5.20
N ASN A 13 3.93 15.18 4.70
CA ASN A 13 4.66 14.12 5.40
C ASN A 13 5.37 14.62 6.67
N THR A 14 5.90 15.84 6.69
CA THR A 14 6.58 16.39 7.87
C THR A 14 5.63 16.69 9.03
N GLN A 15 4.31 16.73 8.81
CA GLN A 15 3.32 16.88 9.89
C GLN A 15 3.39 15.76 10.94
N ASN A 16 3.88 14.57 10.59
CA ASN A 16 3.97 13.44 11.51
C ASN A 16 5.29 12.66 11.38
N ILE A 17 6.41 13.40 11.54
CA ILE A 17 7.78 12.84 11.56
C ILE A 17 7.91 11.69 12.57
N LYS A 18 7.24 11.76 13.72
CA LYS A 18 7.25 10.67 14.71
C LYS A 18 6.83 9.34 14.10
N THR A 19 5.75 9.33 13.32
CA THR A 19 5.26 8.09 12.67
C THR A 19 6.25 7.58 11.63
N ILE A 20 6.83 8.48 10.84
CA ILE A 20 7.88 8.15 9.86
C ILE A 20 9.06 7.48 10.57
N LEU A 21 9.51 8.01 11.70
CA LEU A 21 10.61 7.42 12.47
C LEU A 21 10.22 6.07 13.07
N THR A 22 9.01 5.93 13.62
CA THR A 22 8.57 4.69 14.29
C THR A 22 8.31 3.53 13.32
N LEU A 23 7.90 3.80 12.09
CA LEU A 23 7.64 2.77 11.08
C LEU A 23 8.81 2.64 10.10
N GLY A 24 9.30 3.75 9.57
CA GLY A 24 10.30 3.78 8.50
C GLY A 24 11.65 3.24 8.92
N ILE A 25 12.22 3.69 10.04
CA ILE A 25 13.57 3.25 10.44
C ILE A 25 13.60 1.76 10.76
N PRO A 26 12.69 1.20 11.60
CA PRO A 26 12.71 -0.24 11.89
C PRO A 26 12.48 -1.10 10.65
N THR A 27 11.59 -0.67 9.74
CA THR A 27 11.31 -1.41 8.50
C THR A 27 12.51 -1.42 7.55
N MET A 28 13.18 -0.28 7.38
CA MET A 28 14.41 -0.19 6.57
C MET A 28 15.54 -1.04 7.18
N LEU A 29 15.72 -0.99 8.50
CA LEU A 29 16.74 -1.80 9.19
C LEU A 29 16.49 -3.30 9.00
N LEU A 30 15.25 -3.75 9.18
CA LEU A 30 14.85 -5.15 8.96
C LEU A 30 15.09 -5.58 7.50
N ALA A 31 14.81 -4.71 6.52
CA ALA A 31 15.09 -4.98 5.11
C ALA A 31 16.59 -5.17 4.88
N VAL A 32 17.45 -4.28 5.39
CA VAL A 32 18.91 -4.41 5.25
C VAL A 32 19.43 -5.68 5.93
N LEU A 33 18.97 -5.98 7.15
CA LEU A 33 19.34 -7.19 7.87
C LEU A 33 18.93 -8.46 7.11
N SER A 34 17.76 -8.46 6.47
CA SER A 34 17.31 -9.60 5.66
C SER A 34 18.22 -9.86 4.46
N ILE A 35 18.72 -8.82 3.80
CA ILE A 35 19.65 -8.93 2.66
C ILE A 35 21.01 -9.47 3.12
N LEU A 36 21.54 -8.94 4.23
CA LEU A 36 22.81 -9.40 4.81
C LEU A 36 22.76 -10.87 5.24
N MET A 37 21.64 -11.31 5.81
CA MET A 37 21.44 -12.70 6.20
C MET A 37 21.28 -13.63 5.00
N LEU A 38 20.60 -13.19 3.95
CA LEU A 38 20.51 -13.93 2.69
C LEU A 38 21.90 -14.15 2.07
N TYR A 39 22.73 -13.11 2.03
CA TYR A 39 24.13 -13.21 1.60
C TYR A 39 24.88 -14.26 2.43
N ASN A 40 24.79 -14.19 3.76
CA ASN A 40 25.45 -15.15 4.65
C ASN A 40 25.00 -16.60 4.45
N ILE A 41 23.73 -16.85 4.11
CA ILE A 41 23.21 -18.20 3.83
C ILE A 41 23.78 -18.75 2.52
N ILE A 42 23.87 -17.91 1.48
CA ILE A 42 24.35 -18.33 0.16
C ILE A 42 25.83 -18.70 0.22
N TYR A 43 26.66 -17.92 0.92
CA TYR A 43 28.11 -18.09 0.91
C TYR A 43 28.66 -18.98 2.03
N PHE A 44 27.91 -19.22 3.11
CA PHE A 44 28.39 -19.98 4.26
C PHE A 44 27.34 -20.97 4.79
N LYS A 45 27.74 -22.24 4.93
CA LYS A 45 26.84 -23.34 5.31
C LYS A 45 26.71 -23.48 6.84
N GLY A 46 25.48 -23.48 7.38
CA GLY A 46 25.21 -23.77 8.80
C GLY A 46 23.74 -23.60 9.24
N ASN A 47 23.21 -24.52 10.06
CA ASN A 47 21.77 -24.60 10.40
C ASN A 47 21.24 -23.44 11.29
N LEU A 48 22.02 -22.95 12.26
CA LEU A 48 21.61 -21.85 13.14
C LEU A 48 21.26 -20.55 12.37
N ARG A 49 21.90 -20.36 11.21
CA ARG A 49 21.71 -19.17 10.36
C ARG A 49 20.36 -19.17 9.64
N ILE A 50 19.85 -20.36 9.31
CA ILE A 50 18.56 -20.54 8.63
C ILE A 50 17.41 -20.18 9.59
N ASN A 51 17.48 -20.62 10.85
CA ASN A 51 16.45 -20.29 11.84
C ASN A 51 16.39 -18.78 12.12
N LEU A 52 17.54 -18.13 12.29
CA LEU A 52 17.62 -16.68 12.48
C LEU A 52 17.07 -15.89 11.29
N PHE A 53 17.37 -16.32 10.06
CA PHE A 53 16.84 -15.71 8.86
C PHE A 53 15.31 -15.83 8.76
N GLY A 54 14.76 -17.00 9.10
CA GLY A 54 13.31 -17.20 9.16
C GLY A 54 12.63 -16.22 10.13
N ILE A 55 13.20 -16.02 11.32
CA ILE A 55 12.67 -15.05 12.30
C ILE A 55 12.68 -13.63 11.73
N ILE A 56 13.79 -13.21 11.10
CA ILE A 56 13.92 -11.88 10.51
C ILE A 56 12.90 -11.66 9.39
N ILE A 57 12.69 -12.66 8.52
CA ILE A 57 11.66 -12.57 7.46
C ILE A 57 10.27 -12.35 8.07
N VAL A 58 9.90 -13.11 9.09
CA VAL A 58 8.59 -12.98 9.75
C VAL A 58 8.41 -11.57 10.32
N LEU A 59 9.44 -11.04 10.99
CA LEU A 59 9.43 -9.66 11.49
C LEU A 59 9.29 -8.63 10.36
N SER A 60 10.00 -8.80 9.24
CA SER A 60 9.88 -7.94 8.06
C SER A 60 8.48 -7.96 7.46
N ILE A 61 7.85 -9.14 7.38
CA ILE A 61 6.47 -9.27 6.88
C ILE A 61 5.50 -8.52 7.79
N ILE A 62 5.61 -8.69 9.11
CA ILE A 62 4.78 -7.96 10.08
C ILE A 62 4.97 -6.45 9.89
N SER A 63 6.21 -5.98 9.81
CA SER A 63 6.55 -4.58 9.56
C SER A 63 5.93 -4.02 8.27
N ILE A 64 5.90 -4.79 7.18
CA ILE A 64 5.22 -4.41 5.93
C ILE A 64 3.71 -4.29 6.13
N VAL A 65 3.08 -5.24 6.83
CA VAL A 65 1.64 -5.19 7.14
C VAL A 65 1.29 -3.93 7.93
N PHE A 66 2.13 -3.53 8.89
CA PHE A 66 1.94 -2.27 9.63
C PHE A 66 2.02 -1.04 8.72
N ILE A 67 2.98 -0.98 7.79
CA ILE A 67 3.06 0.12 6.81
C ILE A 67 1.81 0.16 5.93
N GLU A 68 1.36 -1.00 5.42
CA GLU A 68 0.18 -1.08 4.55
C GLU A 68 -1.09 -0.63 5.29
N GLY A 69 -1.24 -1.01 6.57
CA GLY A 69 -2.35 -0.57 7.40
C GLY A 69 -2.34 0.93 7.66
N TYR A 70 -1.16 1.52 7.88
CA TYR A 70 -1.04 2.97 8.05
C TYR A 70 -1.35 3.73 6.75
N ASN A 71 -0.82 3.27 5.62
CA ASN A 71 -1.10 3.85 4.30
C ASN A 71 -2.60 3.79 3.97
N TYR A 72 -3.26 2.69 4.30
CA TYR A 72 -4.70 2.57 4.13
C TYR A 72 -5.48 3.57 4.97
N ARG A 73 -5.05 3.85 6.20
CA ARG A 73 -5.67 4.91 7.01
C ARG A 73 -5.45 6.29 6.44
N ILE A 74 -4.28 6.57 5.86
CA ILE A 74 -4.06 7.83 5.14
C ILE A 74 -5.05 7.95 3.99
N ILE A 75 -5.22 6.89 3.19
CA ILE A 75 -6.19 6.85 2.10
C ILE A 75 -7.62 7.04 2.66
N GLN A 76 -7.96 6.38 3.76
CA GLN A 76 -9.28 6.52 4.40
C GLN A 76 -9.53 7.94 4.90
N THR A 77 -8.56 8.58 5.56
CA THR A 77 -8.65 9.98 5.98
C THR A 77 -8.77 10.88 4.76
N ALA A 78 -8.03 10.63 3.68
CA ALA A 78 -8.12 11.42 2.46
C ALA A 78 -9.47 11.24 1.73
N THR A 79 -10.02 10.03 1.70
CA THR A 79 -11.31 9.74 1.03
C THR A 79 -12.52 10.23 1.82
N HIS A 80 -12.46 10.24 3.14
CA HIS A 80 -13.52 10.81 3.99
C HIS A 80 -13.35 12.33 4.18
N GLY A 81 -12.10 12.80 4.21
CA GLY A 81 -11.71 14.20 4.36
C GLY A 81 -11.82 15.04 3.09
N LEU A 82 -12.25 14.41 2.00
CA LEU A 82 -12.41 14.99 0.67
C LEU A 82 -13.41 16.18 0.64
N ILE A 83 -14.12 16.43 1.74
CA ILE A 83 -15.11 17.51 1.87
C ILE A 83 -14.50 18.79 2.49
N ASN A 84 -13.40 18.76 3.28
CA ASN A 84 -12.98 19.95 4.05
C ASN A 84 -11.47 20.31 4.10
N GLY A 85 -10.56 19.60 3.42
CA GLY A 85 -9.21 20.12 3.09
C GLY A 85 -8.29 20.50 4.27
N CYS A 86 -8.62 20.13 5.50
CA CYS A 86 -7.87 20.49 6.72
C CYS A 86 -7.58 19.26 7.61
N ASP A 87 -7.61 18.06 7.05
CA ASP A 87 -7.46 16.84 7.83
C ASP A 87 -6.00 16.51 8.11
N LYS A 88 -5.71 16.40 9.41
CA LYS A 88 -4.41 15.98 9.94
C LYS A 88 -4.15 14.51 9.62
N LEU A 89 -2.89 14.15 9.39
CA LEU A 89 -2.46 12.76 9.26
C LEU A 89 -3.05 11.88 10.38
N PRO A 90 -3.50 10.65 10.07
CA PRO A 90 -4.01 9.75 11.09
C PRO A 90 -2.92 9.48 12.13
N LEU A 91 -3.32 9.42 13.40
CA LEU A 91 -2.40 9.06 14.46
C LEU A 91 -1.97 7.60 14.29
N PHE A 92 -0.68 7.33 14.50
CA PHE A 92 -0.15 5.98 14.61
C PHE A 92 -0.45 5.39 16.00
N ASN A 93 -1.73 5.29 16.30
CA ASN A 93 -2.26 4.69 17.51
C ASN A 93 -3.20 3.54 17.14
N ASN A 94 -3.57 2.71 18.11
CA ASN A 94 -4.43 1.55 17.90
C ASN A 94 -3.84 0.51 16.92
N TYR A 95 -2.77 -0.15 17.37
CA TYR A 95 -2.03 -1.19 16.64
C TYR A 95 -2.91 -2.35 16.16
N LYS A 96 -3.91 -2.75 16.96
CA LYS A 96 -4.85 -3.83 16.59
C LYS A 96 -5.60 -3.51 15.31
N LYS A 97 -6.23 -2.32 15.25
CA LYS A 97 -6.96 -1.91 14.05
C LYS A 97 -6.01 -1.74 12.85
N LEU A 98 -4.80 -1.24 13.08
CA LEU A 98 -3.82 -1.00 12.02
C LEU A 98 -3.31 -2.31 11.41
N LEU A 99 -3.09 -3.34 12.25
CA LEU A 99 -2.77 -4.69 11.82
C LEU A 99 -3.91 -5.31 11.01
N ILE A 100 -5.17 -5.17 11.46
CA ILE A 100 -6.34 -5.66 10.71
C ILE A 100 -6.44 -4.98 9.35
N ASP A 101 -6.33 -3.64 9.31
CA ASP A 101 -6.37 -2.87 8.07
C ASP A 101 -5.24 -3.26 7.13
N GLY A 102 -4.03 -3.48 7.67
CA GLY A 102 -2.87 -3.97 6.93
C GLY A 102 -3.12 -5.32 6.29
N ILE A 103 -3.61 -6.30 7.07
CA ILE A 103 -3.92 -7.64 6.56
C ILE A 103 -4.95 -7.57 5.42
N LYS A 104 -6.00 -6.74 5.55
CA LYS A 104 -6.99 -6.56 4.47
C LYS A 104 -6.33 -6.08 3.17
N VAL A 105 -5.48 -5.07 3.26
CA VAL A 105 -4.76 -4.51 2.10
C VAL A 105 -3.82 -5.55 1.51
N SER A 106 -3.07 -6.28 2.34
CA SER A 106 -2.16 -7.33 1.91
C SER A 106 -2.89 -8.44 1.16
N ILE A 107 -4.06 -8.88 1.64
CA ILE A 107 -4.90 -9.88 0.96
C ILE A 107 -5.33 -9.39 -0.42
N ILE A 108 -5.87 -8.17 -0.50
CA ILE A 108 -6.28 -7.58 -1.79
C ILE A 108 -5.07 -7.47 -2.72
N LYS A 109 -3.93 -7.00 -2.23
CA LYS A 109 -2.70 -6.89 -3.00
C LYS A 109 -2.27 -8.24 -3.58
N ILE A 110 -2.31 -9.31 -2.78
CA ILE A 110 -2.01 -10.68 -3.24
C ILE A 110 -2.99 -11.07 -4.36
N ILE A 111 -4.31 -10.89 -4.17
CA ILE A 111 -5.33 -11.24 -5.17
C ILE A 111 -5.03 -10.57 -6.52
N TYR A 112 -4.73 -9.27 -6.53
CA TYR A 112 -4.41 -8.54 -7.76
C TYR A 112 -3.04 -8.88 -8.37
N HIS A 113 -2.11 -9.47 -7.60
CA HIS A 113 -0.80 -9.88 -8.09
C HIS A 113 -0.76 -11.33 -8.60
N ILE A 114 -1.71 -12.20 -8.24
CA ILE A 114 -1.74 -13.61 -8.70
C ILE A 114 -1.71 -13.67 -10.24
N ILE A 115 -2.62 -12.98 -10.92
CA ILE A 115 -2.74 -13.04 -12.38
C ILE A 115 -1.44 -12.55 -13.06
N PRO A 116 -0.91 -11.35 -12.76
CA PRO A 116 0.35 -10.89 -13.34
C PRO A 116 1.52 -11.84 -13.09
N ILE A 117 1.66 -12.38 -11.88
CA ILE A 117 2.75 -13.30 -11.53
C ILE A 117 2.65 -14.59 -12.34
N THR A 118 1.45 -15.16 -12.48
CA THR A 118 1.26 -16.37 -13.30
C THR A 118 1.61 -16.13 -14.78
N LEU A 119 1.27 -14.96 -15.33
CA LEU A 119 1.59 -14.60 -16.70
C LEU A 119 3.10 -14.37 -16.91
N ILE A 120 3.77 -13.71 -15.96
CA ILE A 120 5.22 -13.54 -15.99
C ILE A 120 5.90 -14.91 -15.95
N TYR A 121 5.44 -15.82 -15.08
CA TYR A 121 5.97 -17.18 -15.01
C TYR A 121 5.80 -17.94 -16.34
N LEU A 122 4.63 -17.86 -16.97
CA LEU A 122 4.39 -18.48 -18.28
C LEU A 122 5.23 -17.86 -19.40
N SER A 123 5.58 -16.57 -19.28
CA SER A 123 6.38 -15.86 -20.28
C SER A 123 7.85 -16.30 -20.32
N ILE A 124 8.35 -16.97 -19.28
CA ILE A 124 9.73 -17.50 -19.22
C ILE A 124 10.00 -18.43 -20.41
N ASN A 125 9.06 -19.31 -20.75
CA ASN A 125 9.19 -20.26 -21.85
C ASN A 125 8.62 -19.73 -23.18
N ARG A 126 7.92 -18.58 -23.15
CA ARG A 126 7.23 -17.99 -24.31
C ARG A 126 7.42 -16.47 -24.29
N PRO A 127 8.54 -15.94 -24.79
CA PRO A 127 8.91 -14.53 -24.62
C PRO A 127 7.90 -13.56 -25.26
N LEU A 128 7.14 -14.00 -26.27
CA LEU A 128 6.05 -13.23 -26.87
C LEU A 128 4.95 -12.85 -25.85
N LEU A 129 4.80 -13.60 -24.75
CA LEU A 129 3.84 -13.30 -23.67
C LEU A 129 4.36 -12.25 -22.68
N CYS A 130 5.62 -11.82 -22.77
CA CYS A 130 6.21 -10.87 -21.82
C CYS A 130 5.56 -9.47 -21.93
N ILE A 131 5.36 -8.98 -23.15
CA ILE A 131 4.71 -7.68 -23.41
C ILE A 131 3.28 -7.64 -22.84
N PRO A 132 2.37 -8.60 -23.18
CA PRO A 132 1.03 -8.59 -22.60
C PRO A 132 1.03 -8.83 -21.08
N ALA A 133 1.97 -9.60 -20.53
CA ALA A 133 2.09 -9.78 -19.09
C ALA A 133 2.41 -8.45 -18.36
N ILE A 134 3.31 -7.63 -18.92
CA ILE A 134 3.66 -6.31 -18.38
C ILE A 134 2.45 -5.36 -18.47
N LEU A 135 1.74 -5.34 -19.60
CA LEU A 135 0.53 -4.52 -19.75
C LEU A 135 -0.55 -4.91 -18.73
N ILE A 136 -0.78 -6.22 -18.56
CA ILE A 136 -1.73 -6.74 -17.57
C ILE A 136 -1.28 -6.39 -16.15
N TYR A 137 0.01 -6.44 -15.85
CA TYR A 137 0.53 -6.01 -14.55
C TYR A 137 0.23 -4.53 -14.26
N VAL A 138 0.48 -3.64 -15.23
CA VAL A 138 0.15 -2.20 -15.09
C VAL A 138 -1.35 -2.00 -14.89
N LEU A 139 -2.18 -2.69 -15.68
CA LEU A 139 -3.64 -2.61 -15.55
C LEU A 139 -4.11 -3.08 -14.17
N MET A 140 -3.61 -4.23 -13.70
CA MET A 140 -3.95 -4.76 -12.38
C MET A 140 -3.50 -3.85 -11.24
N LYS A 141 -2.37 -3.14 -11.41
CA LYS A 141 -1.91 -2.14 -10.44
C LYS A 141 -2.86 -0.95 -10.34
N ILE A 142 -3.43 -0.50 -11.45
CA ILE A 142 -4.44 0.57 -11.45
C ILE A 142 -5.72 0.08 -10.77
N LEU A 143 -6.21 -1.12 -11.13
CA LEU A 143 -7.40 -1.70 -10.51
C LEU A 143 -7.21 -1.92 -9.00
N PHE A 144 -6.02 -2.30 -8.56
CA PHE A 144 -5.66 -2.41 -7.15
C PHE A 144 -5.80 -1.07 -6.41
N MET A 145 -5.32 0.04 -6.98
CA MET A 145 -5.47 1.37 -6.37
C MET A 145 -6.95 1.75 -6.23
N ILE A 146 -7.76 1.49 -7.26
CA ILE A 146 -9.22 1.73 -7.21
C ILE A 146 -9.88 0.85 -6.14
N ALA A 147 -9.50 -0.42 -6.04
CA ALA A 147 -10.02 -1.33 -5.04
C ALA A 147 -9.72 -0.87 -3.60
N ILE A 148 -8.51 -0.36 -3.34
CA ILE A 148 -8.16 0.19 -2.03
C ILE A 148 -9.01 1.43 -1.71
N ALA A 149 -9.14 2.35 -2.68
CA ALA A 149 -9.96 3.55 -2.50
C ALA A 149 -11.42 3.18 -2.20
N ASN A 150 -12.00 2.23 -2.94
CA ASN A 150 -13.35 1.74 -2.71
C ASN A 150 -13.50 1.04 -1.34
N MET A 151 -12.52 0.22 -0.97
CA MET A 151 -12.48 -0.41 0.35
C MET A 151 -12.41 0.65 1.46
N SER A 152 -11.67 1.73 1.26
CA SER A 152 -11.57 2.81 2.24
C SER A 152 -12.93 3.43 2.56
N ILE A 153 -13.76 3.68 1.53
CA ILE A 153 -15.10 4.27 1.63
C ILE A 153 -16.11 3.29 2.24
N THR A 154 -16.17 2.07 1.70
CA THR A 154 -17.20 1.09 2.09
C THR A 154 -16.84 0.26 3.31
N ASN A 155 -15.56 0.28 3.71
CA ASN A 155 -14.94 -0.56 4.74
C ASN A 155 -15.10 -2.08 4.52
N LYS A 156 -15.53 -2.49 3.31
CA LYS A 156 -15.77 -3.87 2.91
C LYS A 156 -14.68 -4.33 1.96
N MET A 157 -14.25 -5.59 2.07
CA MET A 157 -13.31 -6.23 1.13
C MET A 157 -14.01 -6.61 -0.19
N LYS A 158 -14.72 -5.66 -0.82
CA LYS A 158 -15.32 -5.84 -2.13
C LYS A 158 -14.43 -5.16 -3.17
N SER A 159 -13.64 -5.97 -3.84
CA SER A 159 -12.67 -5.57 -4.88
C SER A 159 -13.31 -5.14 -6.21
N TYR A 160 -14.61 -5.38 -6.43
CA TYR A 160 -15.20 -5.29 -7.78
C TYR A 160 -16.44 -4.42 -7.94
N GLN A 161 -16.90 -3.71 -6.90
CA GLN A 161 -17.86 -2.64 -7.15
C GLN A 161 -17.07 -1.41 -7.55
N PHE A 162 -16.99 -1.15 -8.86
CA PHE A 162 -16.75 0.19 -9.38
C PHE A 162 -17.87 1.07 -8.84
N ILE A 163 -17.69 1.63 -7.65
CA ILE A 163 -18.57 2.68 -7.17
C ILE A 163 -18.06 3.92 -7.90
N ILE A 164 -18.65 4.16 -9.08
CA ILE A 164 -18.36 5.33 -9.91
C ILE A 164 -18.93 6.59 -9.22
N GLU A 165 -19.96 6.41 -8.39
CA GLU A 165 -20.64 7.45 -7.61
C GLU A 165 -19.71 8.42 -6.86
N PRO A 166 -18.77 8.01 -5.98
CA PRO A 166 -17.86 8.93 -5.29
C PRO A 166 -16.93 9.67 -6.25
N TYR A 167 -16.56 9.06 -7.39
CA TYR A 167 -15.73 9.73 -8.40
C TYR A 167 -16.52 10.75 -9.21
N ILE A 168 -17.76 10.43 -9.59
CA ILE A 168 -18.70 11.38 -10.23
C ILE A 168 -18.98 12.55 -9.28
N LEU A 169 -19.22 12.26 -8.00
CA LEU A 169 -19.53 13.24 -6.98
C LEU A 169 -18.31 14.14 -6.69
N MET A 170 -17.10 13.58 -6.70
CA MET A 170 -15.84 14.34 -6.62
C MET A 170 -15.64 15.25 -7.83
N ILE A 171 -15.82 14.75 -9.05
CA ILE A 171 -15.72 15.53 -10.29
C ILE A 171 -16.77 16.65 -10.29
N ASN A 172 -18.02 16.34 -9.91
CA ASN A 172 -19.10 17.31 -9.84
C ASN A 172 -18.85 18.36 -8.76
N SER A 173 -18.36 18.00 -7.57
CA SER A 173 -18.05 18.98 -6.51
C SER A 173 -16.95 19.96 -6.92
N ARG A 174 -15.92 19.49 -7.64
CA ARG A 174 -14.84 20.35 -8.17
C ARG A 174 -15.30 21.21 -9.34
N ALA A 175 -16.16 20.69 -10.21
CA ALA A 175 -16.69 21.43 -11.36
C ALA A 175 -17.73 22.48 -10.95
N THR A 176 -18.48 22.26 -9.87
CA THR A 176 -19.57 23.14 -9.42
C THR A 176 -19.24 23.99 -8.20
N GLY A 177 -18.12 23.74 -7.51
CA GLY A 177 -17.77 24.41 -6.25
C GLY A 177 -18.70 24.06 -5.08
N LEU A 178 -19.64 23.13 -5.27
CA LEU A 178 -20.60 22.73 -4.24
C LEU A 178 -20.06 21.54 -3.46
N ILE A 179 -19.77 21.79 -2.19
CA ILE A 179 -19.42 20.78 -1.18
C ILE A 179 -20.72 20.04 -0.83
N TYR A 180 -20.92 18.86 -1.44
CA TYR A 180 -22.04 18.00 -1.06
C TYR A 180 -21.76 17.38 0.32
N ASN A 181 -22.47 17.90 1.31
CA ASN A 181 -22.40 17.45 2.70
C ASN A 181 -23.14 16.10 2.81
N ILE A 182 -22.40 15.00 2.70
CA ILE A 182 -22.97 13.65 2.87
C ILE A 182 -23.09 13.38 4.38
N LYS A 183 -24.33 13.39 4.89
CA LYS A 183 -24.69 12.83 6.20
C LYS A 183 -24.90 11.33 6.10
#